data_AF-A0A1B1IEG9-F1
#
_entry.id   AF-A0A1B1IEG9-F1
#
_cell.length_a   1.000
_cell.length_b   1.000
_cell.length_c   1.000
_cell.angle_alpha   90.00
_cell.angle_beta   90.00
_cell.angle_gamma   90.00
#
_symmetry.space_group_name_H-M   'P 1'
#
loop_
_entity.id
_entity.type
_entity.pdbx_description
1 polymer ?
#
loop_
_entity_poly.entity_id
_entity_poly.type
_entity_poly.pdbx_seq_one_letter_code
_entity_poly.pdbx_strand_id
1 'polypeptide(L)'
;MKTKTFTLSIASLAILSLLAACGPKAQAPTQQSAQQSSTQQESSSSATTSASQPQASSSQDTTVAQPTNIDGTYTGKDENDQITLVVTGKTGTWTEVEPDGDKEIKQVSFEPENQRVIIGDDVKIYTVNGNQLIIDDMDREASDREVLTKQ
;
A
#
# COMPACT_ATOMS: atom_id res chain seq x y z
N MET A 1 36.94 -36.97 3.99
CA MET A 1 35.91 -36.05 4.50
C MET A 1 36.64 -34.89 5.16
N LYS A 2 36.48 -33.65 4.67
CA LYS A 2 37.14 -32.44 5.21
C LYS A 2 36.06 -31.56 5.84
N THR A 3 36.04 -31.48 7.15
CA THR A 3 35.21 -30.53 7.90
C THR A 3 35.96 -29.19 7.96
N LYS A 4 35.35 -28.13 7.43
CA LYS A 4 35.83 -26.75 7.59
C LYS A 4 34.90 -26.05 8.57
N THR A 5 35.44 -25.68 9.73
CA THR A 5 34.77 -24.86 10.75
C THR A 5 34.80 -23.39 10.32
N PHE A 6 33.64 -22.79 10.13
CA PHE A 6 33.49 -21.35 9.94
C PHE A 6 33.32 -20.68 11.31
N THR A 7 34.27 -19.83 11.67
CA THR A 7 34.20 -18.98 12.85
C THR A 7 33.29 -17.78 12.60
N LEU A 8 32.29 -17.66 13.47
CA LEU A 8 31.25 -16.64 13.53
C LEU A 8 31.84 -15.27 13.90
N SER A 9 31.56 -14.23 13.11
CA SER A 9 31.92 -12.84 13.44
C SER A 9 30.65 -12.05 13.70
N ILE A 10 30.45 -11.63 14.95
CA ILE A 10 29.31 -10.83 15.40
C ILE A 10 29.79 -9.38 15.44
N ALA A 11 29.43 -8.57 14.43
CA ALA A 11 29.66 -7.14 14.46
C ALA A 11 28.47 -6.47 15.17
N SER A 12 28.69 -6.05 16.41
CA SER A 12 27.75 -5.21 17.16
C SER A 12 27.74 -3.80 16.57
N LEU A 13 26.63 -3.39 15.95
CA LEU A 13 26.41 -1.98 15.58
C LEU A 13 25.70 -1.25 16.73
N ALA A 14 26.32 -0.16 17.16
CA ALA A 14 25.89 0.70 18.25
C ALA A 14 24.60 1.45 17.91
N ILE A 15 23.71 1.51 18.89
CA ILE A 15 22.44 2.23 18.86
C ILE A 15 22.74 3.71 19.13
N LEU A 16 22.39 4.60 18.22
CA LEU A 16 22.44 6.05 18.46
C LEU A 16 21.01 6.58 18.60
N SER A 17 20.58 6.77 19.85
CA SER A 17 19.33 7.44 20.20
C SER A 17 19.54 8.95 20.18
N LEU A 18 18.74 9.71 19.40
CA LEU A 18 18.59 11.15 19.59
C LEU A 18 17.12 11.57 19.71
N LEU A 19 16.78 11.90 20.96
CA LEU A 19 16.09 13.07 21.49
C LEU A 19 14.80 13.63 20.85
N ALA A 20 13.85 13.86 21.76
CA ALA A 20 12.52 14.43 21.62
C ALA A 20 12.47 15.91 21.19
N ALA A 21 11.33 16.30 20.62
CA ALA A 21 10.77 17.64 20.81
C ALA A 21 9.24 17.57 20.94
N CYS A 22 8.76 18.04 22.08
CA CYS A 22 7.37 18.24 22.46
C CYS A 22 6.95 19.67 22.10
N GLY A 23 5.68 19.89 21.74
CA GLY A 23 5.07 21.22 21.84
C GLY A 23 3.87 21.46 20.93
N PRO A 24 2.65 21.63 21.47
CA PRO A 24 1.48 22.09 20.72
C PRO A 24 1.42 23.63 20.71
N LYS A 25 0.90 24.22 19.62
CA LYS A 25 0.41 25.60 19.64
C LYS A 25 -0.96 25.70 19.00
N ALA A 26 -1.94 25.98 19.85
CA ALA A 26 -3.28 26.43 19.52
C ALA A 26 -3.27 27.79 18.82
N GLN A 27 -4.24 28.03 17.92
CA GLN A 27 -5.19 29.17 17.97
C GLN A 27 -6.00 29.27 16.65
N ALA A 28 -7.30 29.00 16.75
CA ALA A 28 -8.35 29.73 16.02
C ALA A 28 -8.50 31.15 16.66
N PRO A 29 -9.28 32.15 16.16
CA PRO A 29 -10.50 32.13 15.30
C PRO A 29 -10.43 33.21 14.15
N THR A 30 -11.39 33.43 13.23
CA THR A 30 -12.70 34.10 13.39
C THR A 30 -13.45 34.24 12.05
N GLN A 31 -14.77 34.05 12.09
CA GLN A 31 -15.87 34.85 11.52
C GLN A 31 -15.96 35.27 10.03
N GLN A 32 -17.05 34.78 9.40
CA GLN A 32 -18.23 35.53 8.90
C GLN A 32 -18.11 36.41 7.63
N SER A 33 -18.92 36.06 6.61
CA SER A 33 -19.89 36.91 5.86
C SER A 33 -20.42 36.11 4.66
N ALA A 34 -21.71 35.72 4.63
CA ALA A 34 -22.86 36.48 4.12
C ALA A 34 -22.96 36.54 2.57
N GLN A 35 -24.04 35.90 2.07
CA GLN A 35 -24.90 36.21 0.92
C GLN A 35 -24.30 36.94 -0.31
N GLN A 36 -24.50 36.38 -1.51
CA GLN A 36 -25.38 36.98 -2.53
C GLN A 36 -25.60 36.05 -3.74
N SER A 37 -26.86 36.00 -4.19
CA SER A 37 -27.37 35.36 -5.40
C SER A 37 -26.85 36.05 -6.68
N SER A 38 -26.71 35.30 -7.79
CA SER A 38 -27.20 35.76 -9.10
C SER A 38 -27.29 34.64 -10.14
N THR A 39 -28.42 34.62 -10.81
CA THR A 39 -28.79 33.86 -12.02
C THR A 39 -27.99 34.31 -13.26
N GLN A 40 -27.71 33.36 -14.16
CA GLN A 40 -27.67 33.45 -15.64
C GLN A 40 -27.01 32.14 -16.14
N GLN A 41 -27.72 31.16 -16.71
CA GLN A 41 -28.30 31.11 -18.06
C GLN A 41 -27.26 31.35 -19.17
N GLU A 42 -26.65 30.26 -19.65
CA GLU A 42 -26.26 30.14 -21.05
C GLU A 42 -26.44 28.67 -21.49
N SER A 43 -27.32 28.47 -22.46
CA SER A 43 -27.44 27.25 -23.24
C SER A 43 -26.45 27.32 -24.39
N SER A 44 -25.66 26.26 -24.59
CA SER A 44 -25.00 26.00 -25.87
C SER A 44 -25.03 24.50 -26.16
N SER A 45 -26.01 24.12 -26.98
CA SER A 45 -26.15 22.78 -27.56
C SER A 45 -25.07 22.54 -28.61
N SER A 46 -24.45 21.36 -28.60
CA SER A 46 -23.84 20.75 -29.79
C SER A 46 -23.79 19.24 -29.56
N ALA A 47 -24.84 18.56 -30.04
CA ALA A 47 -24.89 17.11 -30.09
C ALA A 47 -24.13 16.62 -31.31
N THR A 48 -23.00 15.96 -31.11
CA THR A 48 -22.39 15.08 -32.11
C THR A 48 -21.73 13.87 -31.44
N THR A 49 -21.85 12.75 -32.15
CA THR A 49 -21.07 11.50 -32.08
C THR A 49 -21.41 10.42 -31.03
N SER A 50 -21.84 9.30 -31.61
CA SER A 50 -21.39 7.93 -31.33
C SER A 50 -22.05 7.16 -30.19
N ALA A 51 -22.64 6.03 -30.58
CA ALA A 51 -23.19 4.99 -29.72
C ALA A 51 -22.19 4.65 -28.61
N SER A 52 -22.48 5.13 -27.41
CA SER A 52 -21.72 4.79 -26.22
C SER A 52 -22.22 3.44 -25.71
N GLN A 53 -21.35 2.43 -25.79
CA GLN A 53 -21.36 1.32 -24.83
C GLN A 53 -21.54 1.89 -23.41
N PRO A 54 -22.20 1.18 -22.48
CA PRO A 54 -22.13 1.56 -21.08
C PRO A 54 -20.67 1.46 -20.63
N GLN A 55 -20.01 2.62 -20.58
CA GLN A 55 -18.76 2.80 -19.88
C GLN A 55 -19.05 2.43 -18.43
N ALA A 56 -18.50 1.29 -17.98
CA ALA A 56 -18.59 0.86 -16.59
C ALA A 56 -18.14 2.04 -15.73
N SER A 57 -19.09 2.65 -15.03
CA SER A 57 -18.84 3.86 -14.26
C SER A 57 -17.98 3.47 -13.07
N SER A 58 -16.77 4.03 -13.07
CA SER A 58 -15.77 4.03 -12.01
C SER A 58 -16.40 4.36 -10.66
N SER A 59 -16.81 3.32 -9.93
CA SER A 59 -17.15 3.39 -8.51
C SER A 59 -15.95 2.99 -7.65
N GLN A 60 -14.73 3.24 -8.17
CA GLN A 60 -13.48 2.66 -7.65
C GLN A 60 -12.82 3.48 -6.54
N ASP A 61 -13.37 4.64 -6.17
CA ASP A 61 -12.75 5.56 -5.20
C ASP A 61 -13.41 5.52 -3.81
N THR A 62 -13.99 4.37 -3.45
CA THR A 62 -14.41 4.14 -2.06
C THR A 62 -13.35 3.26 -1.40
N THR A 63 -12.53 3.87 -0.54
CA THR A 63 -11.59 3.12 0.29
C THR A 63 -12.33 2.38 1.40
N VAL A 64 -11.91 1.14 1.66
CA VAL A 64 -12.44 0.34 2.77
C VAL A 64 -11.32 0.13 3.78
N ALA A 65 -11.51 0.63 5.01
CA ALA A 65 -10.52 0.49 6.07
C ALA A 65 -10.18 -0.99 6.33
N GLN A 66 -8.89 -1.27 6.53
CA GLN A 66 -8.36 -2.61 6.75
C GLN A 66 -8.01 -2.86 8.23
N PRO A 67 -7.98 -4.12 8.70
CA PRO A 67 -7.52 -4.45 10.05
C PRO A 67 -6.09 -3.95 10.33
N THR A 68 -5.85 -3.48 11.54
CA THR A 68 -4.55 -2.90 11.94
C THR A 68 -3.56 -3.94 12.48
N ASN A 69 -4.02 -5.12 12.91
CA ASN A 69 -3.18 -6.20 13.41
C ASN A 69 -3.17 -7.36 12.41
N ILE A 70 -2.21 -7.31 11.49
CA ILE A 70 -2.01 -8.31 10.43
C ILE A 70 -0.60 -8.92 10.52
N ASP A 71 0.04 -8.87 11.68
CA ASP A 71 1.38 -9.41 11.90
C ASP A 71 1.47 -10.87 11.50
N GLY A 72 2.49 -11.23 10.74
CA GLY A 72 2.61 -12.57 10.20
C GLY A 72 3.65 -12.68 9.11
N THR A 73 3.94 -13.92 8.71
CA THR A 73 4.67 -14.21 7.48
C THR A 73 3.67 -14.70 6.45
N TYR A 74 3.64 -14.03 5.30
CA TYR A 74 2.77 -14.31 4.18
C TYR A 74 3.62 -14.75 2.99
N THR A 75 3.16 -15.75 2.25
CA THR A 75 3.86 -16.23 1.06
C THR A 75 2.91 -16.35 -0.12
N GLY A 76 3.40 -16.06 -1.31
CA GLY A 76 2.64 -16.21 -2.56
C GLY A 76 3.59 -16.25 -3.74
N LYS A 77 3.08 -15.93 -4.92
CA LYS A 77 3.89 -15.80 -6.12
C LYS A 77 3.51 -14.53 -6.86
N ASP A 78 4.51 -13.91 -7.45
CA ASP A 78 4.34 -12.93 -8.51
C ASP A 78 5.09 -13.47 -9.73
N GLU A 79 4.39 -13.60 -10.85
CA GLU A 79 4.87 -14.32 -12.04
C GLU A 79 5.59 -15.66 -11.73
N ASN A 80 6.93 -15.69 -11.82
CA ASN A 80 7.77 -16.86 -11.54
C ASN A 80 8.48 -16.81 -10.19
N ASP A 81 8.35 -15.70 -9.47
CA ASP A 81 9.11 -15.37 -8.28
C ASP A 81 8.35 -15.79 -7.02
N GLN A 82 9.11 -16.28 -6.03
CA GLN A 82 8.54 -16.61 -4.74
C GLN A 82 8.51 -15.35 -3.87
N ILE A 83 7.31 -14.94 -3.49
CA ILE A 83 7.12 -13.82 -2.57
C ILE A 83 7.11 -14.32 -1.13
N THR A 84 7.85 -13.62 -0.27
CA THR A 84 7.70 -13.67 1.19
C THR A 84 7.53 -12.26 1.74
N LEU A 85 6.43 -12.01 2.42
CA LEU A 85 6.14 -10.77 3.12
C LEU A 85 6.07 -11.03 4.62
N VAL A 86 6.98 -10.40 5.38
CA VAL A 86 6.96 -10.44 6.85
C VAL A 86 6.40 -9.11 7.36
N VAL A 87 5.27 -9.15 8.06
CA VAL A 87 4.57 -7.98 8.59
C VAL A 87 4.75 -7.89 10.10
N THR A 88 5.04 -6.69 10.59
CA THR A 88 5.11 -6.34 12.02
C THR A 88 4.56 -4.92 12.21
N GLY A 89 3.46 -4.81 12.93
CA GLY A 89 2.69 -3.59 13.08
C GLY A 89 2.17 -3.09 11.73
N LYS A 90 2.54 -1.85 11.38
CA LYS A 90 2.19 -1.20 10.09
C LYS A 90 3.31 -1.28 9.07
N THR A 91 4.33 -2.09 9.30
CA THR A 91 5.51 -2.20 8.44
C THR A 91 5.78 -3.64 8.07
N GLY A 92 6.60 -3.85 7.06
CA GLY A 92 7.05 -5.19 6.71
C GLY A 92 8.26 -5.19 5.80
N THR A 93 8.67 -6.40 5.42
CA THR A 93 9.70 -6.63 4.41
C THR A 93 9.14 -7.58 3.37
N TRP A 94 9.17 -7.13 2.13
CA TRP A 94 8.84 -7.91 0.94
C TRP A 94 10.13 -8.49 0.37
N THR A 95 10.13 -9.79 0.06
CA THR A 95 11.25 -10.46 -0.58
C THR A 95 10.74 -11.26 -1.76
N GLU A 96 11.22 -10.90 -2.93
CA GLU A 96 11.12 -11.68 -4.16
C GLU A 96 12.35 -12.60 -4.23
N VAL A 97 12.12 -13.84 -4.65
CA VAL A 97 13.20 -14.79 -4.94
C VAL A 97 12.99 -15.31 -6.35
N GLU A 98 13.89 -14.95 -7.24
CA GLU A 98 13.90 -15.40 -8.63
C GLU A 98 14.18 -16.92 -8.73
N PRO A 99 13.86 -17.57 -9.85
CA PRO A 99 14.11 -19.00 -10.04
C PRO A 99 15.59 -19.42 -9.90
N ASP A 100 16.54 -18.52 -10.12
CA ASP A 100 17.97 -18.76 -9.95
C ASP A 100 18.48 -18.52 -8.51
N GLY A 101 17.62 -17.98 -7.64
CA GLY A 101 17.88 -17.72 -6.23
C GLY A 101 18.31 -16.30 -5.90
N ASP A 102 18.42 -15.41 -6.89
CA ASP A 102 18.62 -13.98 -6.64
C ASP A 102 17.42 -13.40 -5.89
N LYS A 103 17.69 -12.34 -5.11
CA LYS A 103 16.72 -11.77 -4.19
C LYS A 103 16.63 -10.27 -4.31
N GLU A 104 15.41 -9.78 -4.49
CA GLU A 104 15.07 -8.39 -4.27
C GLU A 104 14.36 -8.24 -2.93
N ILE A 105 14.76 -7.22 -2.15
CA ILE A 105 14.20 -6.95 -0.83
C ILE A 105 13.70 -5.51 -0.81
N LYS A 106 12.40 -5.34 -0.61
CA LYS A 106 11.73 -4.03 -0.54
C LYS A 106 11.12 -3.81 0.85
N GLN A 107 11.16 -2.58 1.34
CA GLN A 107 10.48 -2.20 2.57
C GLN A 107 8.98 -2.05 2.32
N VAL A 108 8.15 -2.35 3.32
CA VAL A 108 6.70 -2.25 3.21
C VAL A 108 6.13 -1.36 4.30
N SER A 109 5.14 -0.53 3.95
CA SER A 109 4.33 0.21 4.91
C SER A 109 2.83 0.11 4.57
N PHE A 110 2.00 -0.03 5.60
CA PHE A 110 0.55 -0.18 5.48
C PHE A 110 -0.19 1.06 5.99
N GLU A 111 -1.15 1.52 5.20
CA GLU A 111 -2.11 2.57 5.55
C GLU A 111 -3.52 1.96 5.61
N PRO A 112 -3.92 1.37 6.76
CA PRO A 112 -5.19 0.66 6.88
C PRO A 112 -6.41 1.53 6.60
N GLU A 113 -6.41 2.79 7.02
CA GLU A 113 -7.53 3.72 6.80
C GLU A 113 -7.74 4.05 5.31
N ASN A 114 -6.68 4.00 4.51
CA ASN A 114 -6.70 4.35 3.09
C ASN A 114 -6.72 3.12 2.18
N GLN A 115 -6.73 1.90 2.74
CA GLN A 115 -6.59 0.66 1.98
C GLN A 115 -5.31 0.65 1.11
N ARG A 116 -4.21 1.26 1.58
CA ARG A 116 -2.95 1.33 0.82
C ARG A 116 -1.84 0.51 1.44
N VAL A 117 -1.07 -0.15 0.61
CA VAL A 117 0.23 -0.71 0.96
C VAL A 117 1.27 -0.08 0.03
N ILE A 118 2.41 0.30 0.58
CA ILE A 118 3.55 0.81 -0.18
C ILE A 118 4.64 -0.24 -0.10
N ILE A 119 5.09 -0.74 -1.24
CA ILE A 119 6.15 -1.76 -1.37
C ILE A 119 7.31 -1.12 -2.13
N GLY A 120 8.43 -0.88 -1.46
CA GLY A 120 9.47 0.01 -2.00
C GLY A 120 8.90 1.43 -2.14
N ASP A 121 8.76 1.89 -3.37
CA ASP A 121 8.13 3.15 -3.76
C ASP A 121 6.76 2.97 -4.46
N ASP A 122 6.32 1.72 -4.67
CA ASP A 122 5.07 1.42 -5.37
C ASP A 122 3.86 1.48 -4.44
N VAL A 123 2.86 2.27 -4.81
CA VAL A 123 1.59 2.37 -4.07
C VAL A 123 0.57 1.40 -4.66
N LYS A 124 0.11 0.46 -3.82
CA LYS A 124 -0.85 -0.59 -4.18
C LYS A 124 -2.07 -0.55 -3.25
N ILE A 125 -3.11 -1.29 -3.61
CA ILE A 125 -4.29 -1.54 -2.77
C ILE A 125 -4.09 -2.88 -2.08
N TYR A 126 -4.42 -2.98 -0.80
CA TYR A 126 -4.44 -4.28 -0.11
C TYR A 126 -5.80 -4.59 0.49
N THR A 127 -6.13 -5.89 0.50
CA THR A 127 -7.31 -6.42 1.17
C THR A 127 -6.93 -7.60 2.05
N VAL A 128 -7.37 -7.58 3.30
CA VAL A 128 -7.18 -8.68 4.24
C VAL A 128 -8.42 -9.56 4.23
N ASN A 129 -8.27 -10.84 3.85
CA ASN A 129 -9.36 -11.82 3.83
C ASN A 129 -8.97 -13.07 4.62
N GLY A 130 -9.24 -13.05 5.93
CA GLY A 130 -8.83 -14.12 6.84
C GLY A 130 -7.29 -14.23 6.85
N ASN A 131 -6.77 -15.38 6.39
CA ASN A 131 -5.33 -15.62 6.30
C ASN A 131 -4.72 -15.13 4.98
N GLN A 132 -5.52 -14.60 4.05
CA GLN A 132 -5.02 -14.07 2.78
C GLN A 132 -4.81 -12.57 2.86
N LEU A 133 -3.71 -12.11 2.30
CA LEU A 133 -3.45 -10.72 1.94
C LEU A 133 -3.45 -10.64 0.42
N ILE A 134 -4.42 -9.90 -0.13
CA ILE A 134 -4.57 -9.67 -1.56
C ILE A 134 -3.98 -8.30 -1.85
N ILE A 135 -3.09 -8.21 -2.82
CA ILE A 135 -2.46 -6.96 -3.27
C ILE A 135 -2.87 -6.74 -4.72
N ASP A 136 -3.34 -5.54 -5.01
CA ASP A 136 -3.83 -5.10 -6.31
C ASP A 136 -3.13 -3.81 -6.71
N ASP A 137 -2.94 -3.63 -8.01
CA ASP A 137 -2.60 -2.34 -8.58
C ASP A 137 -3.72 -1.30 -8.37
N MET A 138 -3.41 -0.03 -8.60
CA MET A 138 -4.35 1.07 -8.33
C MET A 138 -5.63 0.99 -9.17
N ASP A 139 -5.55 0.43 -10.37
CA ASP A 139 -6.67 0.17 -11.28
C ASP A 139 -7.40 -1.16 -10.99
N ARG A 140 -6.80 -2.03 -10.16
CA ARG A 140 -7.28 -3.37 -9.79
C ARG A 140 -7.39 -4.30 -11.00
N GLU A 141 -6.43 -4.24 -11.91
CA GLU A 141 -6.30 -5.24 -12.97
C GLU A 141 -6.05 -6.63 -12.37
N ALA A 142 -6.96 -7.56 -12.64
CA ALA A 142 -6.93 -8.87 -11.99
C ALA A 142 -5.73 -9.74 -12.40
N SER A 143 -5.08 -9.41 -13.52
CA SER A 143 -3.89 -10.12 -14.02
C SER A 143 -2.67 -9.87 -13.15
N ASP A 144 -2.59 -8.71 -12.50
CA ASP A 144 -1.46 -8.27 -11.67
C ASP A 144 -1.74 -8.47 -10.18
N ARG A 145 -2.83 -9.19 -9.86
CA ARG A 145 -3.22 -9.46 -8.48
C ARG A 145 -2.31 -10.51 -7.86
N GLU A 146 -1.70 -10.14 -6.75
CA GLU A 146 -0.92 -11.03 -5.93
C GLU A 146 -1.76 -11.52 -4.74
N VAL A 147 -1.76 -12.83 -4.49
CA VAL A 147 -2.45 -13.44 -3.35
C VAL A 147 -1.43 -14.11 -2.45
N LEU A 148 -1.23 -13.52 -1.27
CA LEU A 148 -0.32 -14.05 -0.27
C LEU A 148 -1.09 -14.73 0.85
N THR A 149 -0.63 -15.90 1.28
CA THR A 149 -1.25 -16.67 2.37
C THR A 149 -0.36 -16.67 3.59
N LYS A 150 -0.94 -16.35 4.74
CA LYS A 150 -0.29 -16.41 6.05
C LYS A 150 0.06 -17.86 6.42
N GLN A 151 1.29 -18.06 6.85
CA GLN A 151 1.83 -19.34 7.35
C GLN A 151 1.51 -19.57 8.83
#